data_AF-A0A3S1EE14-F1
#
_entry.id   AF-A0A3S1EE14-F1
#
_cell.length_a   1.000
_cell.length_b   1.000
_cell.length_c   1.000
_cell.angle_alpha   90.00
_cell.angle_beta   90.00
_cell.angle_gamma   90.00
#
_symmetry.space_group_name_H-M   'P 1'
#
loop_
_entity.id
_entity.type
_entity.pdbx_description
1 polymer ?
#
loop_
_entity_poly.entity_id
_entity_poly.type
_entity_poly.pdbx_seq_one_letter_code
_entity_poly.pdbx_strand_id
1 'polypeptide(L)' 'MHRGAYALAILATGFMTDPASAYMAYVSNEKDNTMSVVDTATMQVVKTVNVGQRPRGITI' A
#
# COMPACT_ATOMS: atom_id res chain seq x y z
N MET A 1 49.18 20.82 -28.04
CA MET A 1 48.33 21.18 -26.89
C MET A 1 46.89 21.35 -27.35
N HIS A 2 46.02 20.35 -27.15
CA HIS A 2 44.59 20.51 -26.82
C HIS A 2 44.03 19.13 -26.51
N ARG A 3 43.81 18.86 -25.22
CA ARG A 3 43.29 17.61 -24.68
C ARG A 3 41.79 17.77 -24.44
N GLY A 4 41.05 16.70 -24.72
CA GLY A 4 39.81 16.36 -24.02
C GLY A 4 38.54 17.04 -24.56
N ALA A 5 37.36 16.51 -24.31
CA ALA A 5 36.94 15.21 -23.79
C ALA A 5 35.44 15.16 -24.11
N TYR A 6 34.94 14.00 -24.53
CA TYR A 6 33.51 13.75 -24.64
C TYR A 6 32.88 13.86 -23.25
N ALA A 7 31.89 14.72 -23.08
CA ALA A 7 31.04 14.74 -21.90
C ALA A 7 29.58 14.64 -22.35
N LEU A 8 29.09 13.39 -22.44
CA LEU A 8 27.67 13.10 -22.57
C LEU A 8 27.02 13.45 -21.22
N ALA A 9 26.31 14.59 -21.16
CA ALA A 9 25.53 14.94 -19.98
C ALA A 9 24.22 14.14 -20.00
N ILE A 10 24.18 13.03 -19.26
CA ILE A 10 22.92 12.36 -18.92
C ILE A 10 22.28 13.21 -17.82
N LEU A 11 21.25 13.99 -18.17
CA LEU A 11 20.37 14.62 -17.19
C LEU A 11 19.53 13.50 -16.56
N ALA A 12 19.93 13.06 -15.38
CA ALA A 12 19.14 12.14 -14.57
C ALA A 12 17.82 12.82 -14.18
N THR A 13 16.71 12.38 -14.79
CA THR A 13 15.37 12.69 -14.30
C THR A 13 15.19 11.95 -12.98
N GLY A 14 15.34 12.64 -11.86
CA GLY A 14 15.03 12.08 -10.55
C GLY A 14 13.54 11.74 -10.49
N PHE A 15 13.20 10.45 -10.51
CA PHE A 15 11.88 10.01 -10.10
C PHE A 15 11.77 10.32 -8.61
N MET A 16 10.89 11.27 -8.24
CA MET A 16 10.51 11.41 -6.84
C MET A 16 9.76 10.13 -6.46
N THR A 17 10.40 9.28 -5.68
CA THR A 17 9.73 8.12 -5.10
C THR A 17 8.91 8.64 -3.92
N ASP A 18 7.62 8.86 -4.14
CA ASP A 18 6.73 9.02 -2.99
C ASP A 18 6.79 7.70 -2.20
N PRO A 19 6.98 7.73 -0.86
CA PRO A 19 6.98 6.51 -0.08
C PRO A 19 5.62 5.84 -0.24
N ALA A 20 5.57 4.68 -0.90
CA ALA A 20 4.36 3.91 -1.07
C ALA A 20 3.85 3.46 0.31
N SER A 21 2.92 4.22 0.88
CA SER A 21 2.24 3.88 2.11
C SER A 21 1.07 2.95 1.79
N ALA A 22 1.32 1.64 1.82
CA ALA A 22 0.29 0.62 1.65
C ALA A 22 -0.25 0.18 3.03
N TYR A 23 -1.20 0.95 3.57
CA TYR A 23 -1.89 0.57 4.81
C TYR A 23 -3.12 -0.30 4.52
N MET A 24 -3.39 -1.23 5.43
CA MET A 24 -4.57 -2.10 5.41
C MET A 24 -5.36 -1.87 6.68
N ALA A 25 -6.67 -1.66 6.54
CA ALA A 25 -7.61 -1.66 7.66
C ALA A 25 -8.27 -3.03 7.78
N TYR A 26 -8.39 -3.51 9.01
CA TYR A 26 -9.11 -4.74 9.34
C TYR A 26 -10.41 -4.35 10.03
N VAL A 27 -11.54 -4.77 9.46
CA VAL A 27 -12.88 -4.35 9.92
C VAL A 27 -13.71 -5.57 10.26
N SER A 28 -14.11 -5.70 11.53
CA SER A 28 -15.00 -6.77 11.97
C SER A 28 -16.45 -6.51 11.54
N ASN A 29 -17.07 -7.47 10.83
CA ASN A 29 -18.46 -7.39 10.39
C ASN A 29 -19.34 -8.23 11.32
N GLU A 30 -19.84 -7.62 12.40
CA GLU A 30 -20.54 -8.35 13.48
C GLU A 30 -21.73 -9.18 12.97
N LYS A 31 -22.56 -8.63 12.09
CA LYS A 31 -23.78 -9.33 11.63
C LYS A 31 -23.47 -10.46 10.65
N ASP A 32 -22.38 -10.33 9.90
CA ASP A 32 -22.06 -11.21 8.79
C ASP A 32 -21.11 -12.33 9.19
N ASN A 33 -20.57 -12.30 10.42
CA ASN A 33 -19.62 -13.29 10.94
C ASN A 33 -18.31 -13.35 10.14
N THR A 34 -17.95 -12.21 9.53
CA THR A 34 -16.74 -12.04 8.70
C THR A 34 -15.88 -10.88 9.18
N MET A 35 -14.68 -10.77 8.59
CA MET A 35 -13.81 -9.61 8.68
C MET A 35 -13.41 -9.18 7.25
N SER A 36 -13.44 -7.88 6.99
CA SER A 36 -12.97 -7.29 5.74
C SER A 36 -11.55 -6.74 5.91
N VAL A 37 -10.68 -7.04 4.94
CA VAL A 37 -9.40 -6.35 4.75
C VAL A 37 -9.65 -5.26 3.70
N VAL A 38 -9.38 -4.02 4.07
CA VAL A 38 -9.63 -2.84 3.24
C VAL A 38 -8.31 -2.18 2.91
N ASP A 39 -8.05 -1.98 1.62
CA ASP A 39 -6.98 -1.10 1.15
C ASP A 39 -7.39 0.35 1.46
N THR A 40 -6.60 1.05 2.28
CA THR A 40 -6.97 2.39 2.73
C THR A 40 -6.65 3.49 1.71
N ALA A 41 -5.85 3.20 0.69
CA ALA A 41 -5.58 4.15 -0.39
C ALA A 41 -6.76 4.20 -1.36
N THR A 42 -7.35 3.06 -1.69
CA THR A 42 -8.47 2.97 -2.64
C THR A 42 -9.83 2.83 -1.97
N MET A 43 -9.87 2.63 -0.66
CA MET A 43 -11.07 2.32 0.14
C MET A 43 -11.82 1.08 -0.37
N GLN A 44 -11.10 0.14 -0.99
CA GLN A 44 -11.69 -1.08 -1.54
C GLN A 44 -11.50 -2.26 -0.58
N VAL A 45 -12.52 -3.12 -0.50
CA VAL A 45 -12.39 -4.42 0.19
C VAL A 45 -11.56 -5.33 -0.71
N VAL A 46 -10.37 -5.71 -0.26
CA VAL A 46 -9.46 -6.59 -1.00
C VAL A 46 -9.58 -8.05 -0.56
N LYS A 47 -10.16 -8.31 0.62
CA LYS A 47 -10.42 -9.66 1.12
C LYS A 47 -11.57 -9.65 2.11
N THR A 48 -12.34 -10.74 2.12
CA THR A 48 -13.29 -11.07 3.19
C THR A 48 -12.92 -12.42 3.77
N VAL A 49 -12.90 -12.53 5.10
CA VAL A 49 -12.49 -13.72 5.83
C VAL A 49 -13.62 -14.13 6.78
N ASN A 50 -14.02 -15.40 6.77
CA ASN A 50 -14.93 -15.95 7.78
C ASN A 50 -14.18 -16.08 9.11
N VAL A 51 -14.70 -15.49 10.18
CA VAL A 51 -14.01 -15.42 11.49
C VAL A 51 -14.80 -16.02 12.64
N GLY A 52 -16.03 -16.49 12.38
CA GLY A 52 -16.93 -17.01 13.41
C GLY A 52 -17.94 -15.97 13.88
N GLN A 53 -18.73 -16.34 14.88
CA GLN A 53 -19.94 -15.58 15.23
C GLN A 53 -19.63 -14.22 15.87
N ARG A 54 -20.26 -13.17 15.33
CA ARG A 54 -20.39 -11.83 15.92
C ARG A 54 -19.06 -11.20 16.38
N PRO A 55 -18.06 -11.04 15.49
CA PRO A 55 -16.79 -10.42 15.84
C PRO A 55 -16.97 -8.93 16.21
N ARG A 56 -16.26 -8.50 17.26
CA ARG A 56 -16.28 -7.10 17.77
C ARG A 56 -14.91 -6.54 18.10
N GLY A 57 -13.95 -7.40 18.44
CA GLY A 57 -12.61 -7.01 18.86
C GLY A 57 -11.56 -7.42 17.83
N ILE A 58 -10.54 -6.59 17.68
CA ILE A 58 -9.34 -6.86 16.88
C ILE A 58 -8.13 -6.58 17.79
N THR A 59 -7.16 -7.49 17.79
CA THR A 59 -5.91 -7.39 18.54
C THR A 59 -4.74 -7.80 17.66
N ILE A 60 -3.54 -7.34 18.00
CA ILE A 60 -2.28 -7.63 17.29
C ILE A 60 -1.27 -8.26 18.22
#